data_AF-A0A484WRM6-F1
#
_entry.id   AF-A0A484WRM6-F1
#
_cell.length_a   1.000
_cell.length_b   1.000
_cell.length_c   1.000
_cell.angle_alpha   90.00
_cell.angle_beta   90.00
_cell.angle_gamma   90.00
#
_symmetry.space_group_name_H-M   'P 1'
#
loop_
_entity.id
_entity.type
_entity.pdbx_description
1 polymer ?
#
loop_
_entity_poly.entity_id
_entity_poly.type
_entity_poly.pdbx_seq_one_letter_code
_entity_poly.pdbx_strand_id
1 'polypeptide(L)'
;MFPPGFNPAQATKQPRNRVNRQRLSLPEWQAIFDSVSRRQPYLKCGMLLALVTGQRLGDICNLKFSDIWDDMLHITQEKTGSKLAIPLNLKCDALNITLREVISQCRDAVVSKYLVHYRHTTSQANRGDQVSANTLTTAFKKAREKCGIKWEQGTAPTFHEQRSLSERLYREQGSGYAKVVRP
;
A
#
# COMPACT_ATOMS: atom_id res chain seq x y z
N MET A 1 -7.54 21.67 47.50
CA MET A 1 -8.40 20.54 47.12
C MET A 1 -8.95 20.82 45.73
N PHE A 2 -8.78 19.90 44.79
CA PHE A 2 -9.36 20.03 43.44
C PHE A 2 -10.84 19.62 43.48
N PRO A 3 -11.72 20.28 42.70
CA PRO A 3 -13.13 19.93 42.67
C PRO A 3 -13.36 18.52 42.08
N PRO A 4 -14.39 17.78 42.54
CA PRO A 4 -14.75 16.48 41.97
C PRO A 4 -15.07 16.64 40.48
N GLY A 5 -14.35 15.92 39.61
CA GLY A 5 -14.48 16.03 38.14
C GLY A 5 -13.34 16.78 37.44
N PHE A 6 -12.34 17.28 38.16
CA PHE A 6 -11.14 17.84 37.54
C PHE A 6 -10.31 16.72 36.88
N ASN A 7 -10.32 16.68 35.55
CA ASN A 7 -9.45 15.81 34.76
C ASN A 7 -8.13 16.56 34.44
N PRO A 8 -7.02 16.26 35.12
CA PRO A 8 -5.74 16.96 34.89
C PRO A 8 -5.21 16.78 33.45
N ALA A 9 -5.70 15.79 32.70
CA ALA A 9 -5.35 15.59 31.30
C ALA A 9 -6.01 16.61 30.35
N GLN A 10 -7.06 17.33 30.76
CA GLN A 10 -7.64 18.42 29.95
C GLN A 10 -6.85 19.72 30.08
N ALA A 11 -6.03 19.87 31.13
CA ALA A 11 -5.17 21.03 31.35
C ALA A 11 -3.84 20.97 30.56
N THR A 12 -3.54 19.84 29.91
CA THR A 12 -2.36 19.70 29.06
C THR A 12 -2.69 20.09 27.62
N LYS A 13 -1.89 21.00 27.03
CA LYS A 13 -1.98 21.28 25.59
C LYS A 13 -1.68 20.01 24.82
N GLN A 14 -2.65 19.51 24.05
CA GLN A 14 -2.40 18.42 23.11
C GLN A 14 -1.21 18.80 22.21
N PRO A 15 -0.17 17.96 22.10
CA PRO A 15 0.97 18.27 21.26
C PRO A 15 0.49 18.46 19.82
N ARG A 16 0.71 19.65 19.25
CA ARG A 16 0.48 19.91 17.83
C ARG A 16 1.48 19.09 17.03
N ASN A 17 1.06 17.90 16.63
CA ASN A 17 1.90 17.01 15.85
C ASN A 17 1.99 17.54 14.41
N ARG A 18 3.00 18.37 14.12
CA ARG A 18 3.31 18.77 12.75
C ARG A 18 3.79 17.52 12.00
N VAL A 19 3.06 17.12 10.97
CA VAL A 19 3.43 15.97 10.14
C VAL A 19 4.64 16.37 9.30
N ASN A 20 5.84 16.00 9.74
CA ASN A 20 7.12 16.24 9.04
C ASN A 20 7.44 15.18 7.95
N ARG A 21 6.46 14.37 7.55
CA ARG A 21 6.66 13.33 6.52
C ARG A 21 6.57 13.95 5.14
N GLN A 22 7.61 13.73 4.33
CA GLN A 22 7.58 14.13 2.93
C GLN A 22 6.60 13.25 2.15
N ARG A 23 5.90 13.87 1.22
CA ARG A 23 5.00 13.17 0.28
C ARG A 23 5.83 12.49 -0.80
N LEU A 24 5.41 11.30 -1.21
CA LEU A 24 6.00 10.61 -2.36
C LEU A 24 5.39 11.13 -3.65
N SER A 25 6.20 11.65 -4.56
CA SER A 25 5.82 12.03 -5.93
C SER A 25 5.87 10.83 -6.89
N LEU A 26 5.23 10.95 -8.05
CA LEU A 26 5.23 9.89 -9.06
C LEU A 26 6.64 9.60 -9.61
N PRO A 27 7.48 10.61 -9.95
CA PRO A 27 8.85 10.34 -10.40
C PRO A 27 9.70 9.63 -9.33
N GLU A 28 9.56 10.02 -8.06
CA GLU A 28 10.25 9.34 -6.96
C GLU A 28 9.77 7.90 -6.79
N TRP A 29 8.46 7.66 -6.88
CA TRP A 29 7.89 6.31 -6.84
C TRP A 29 8.44 5.46 -7.99
N GLN A 30 8.50 6.00 -9.21
CA GLN A 30 8.99 5.30 -10.40
C GLN A 30 10.46 4.92 -10.24
N ALA A 31 11.30 5.84 -9.78
CA ALA A 31 12.72 5.57 -9.52
C ALA A 31 12.92 4.45 -8.48
N ILE A 32 12.12 4.43 -7.41
CA ILE A 32 12.14 3.35 -6.42
C ILE A 32 11.68 2.05 -7.08
N PHE A 33 10.58 2.08 -7.82
CA PHE A 33 9.98 0.91 -8.47
C PHE A 33 10.95 0.25 -9.45
N ASP A 34 11.60 1.02 -10.31
CA ASP A 34 12.54 0.52 -11.33
C ASP A 34 13.77 -0.13 -10.70
N SER A 35 14.20 0.36 -9.52
CA SER A 35 15.33 -0.23 -8.79
C SER A 35 15.04 -1.64 -8.24
N VAL A 36 13.77 -2.02 -8.09
CA VAL A 36 13.36 -3.29 -7.47
C VAL A 36 12.54 -4.21 -8.34
N SER A 37 11.90 -3.70 -9.39
CA SER A 37 10.92 -4.43 -10.21
C SER A 37 11.45 -5.75 -10.78
N ARG A 38 12.76 -5.82 -11.08
CA ARG A 38 13.41 -7.04 -11.59
C ARG A 38 13.94 -7.99 -10.52
N ARG A 39 14.11 -7.52 -9.28
CA ARG A 39 14.86 -8.23 -8.23
C ARG A 39 13.99 -8.69 -7.07
N GLN A 40 12.89 -7.99 -6.78
CA GLN A 40 12.05 -8.24 -5.62
C GLN A 40 10.58 -8.32 -6.05
N PRO A 41 10.13 -9.49 -6.55
CA PRO A 41 8.80 -9.62 -7.13
C PRO A 41 7.67 -9.29 -6.16
N TYR A 42 7.78 -9.69 -4.89
CA TYR A 42 6.76 -9.35 -3.89
C TYR A 42 6.67 -7.84 -3.63
N LEU A 43 7.81 -7.13 -3.64
CA LEU A 43 7.82 -5.68 -3.42
C LEU A 43 7.23 -4.96 -4.63
N LYS A 44 7.58 -5.42 -5.84
CA LYS A 44 6.97 -4.95 -7.09
C LYS A 44 5.44 -5.07 -7.04
N CYS A 45 4.92 -6.26 -6.71
CA CYS A 45 3.48 -6.51 -6.60
C CYS A 45 2.83 -5.66 -5.50
N GLY A 46 3.45 -5.58 -4.32
CA GLY A 46 2.95 -4.75 -3.23
C GLY A 46 2.87 -3.26 -3.58
N MET A 47 3.88 -2.73 -4.29
CA MET A 47 3.90 -1.33 -4.72
C MET A 47 2.81 -1.04 -5.78
N LEU A 48 2.66 -1.90 -6.79
CA LEU A 48 1.62 -1.75 -7.80
C LEU A 48 0.22 -1.83 -7.19
N LEU A 49 -0.03 -2.82 -6.34
CA LEU A 49 -1.33 -2.97 -5.67
C LEU A 49 -1.63 -1.75 -4.79
N ALA A 50 -0.66 -1.28 -4.01
CA ALA A 50 -0.84 -0.11 -3.15
C ALA A 50 -1.19 1.15 -3.96
N LEU A 51 -0.50 1.37 -5.09
CA LEU A 51 -0.70 2.54 -5.92
C LEU A 51 -1.99 2.49 -6.74
N VAL A 52 -2.36 1.32 -7.27
CA VAL A 52 -3.58 1.18 -8.09
C VAL A 52 -4.84 1.11 -7.22
N THR A 53 -4.81 0.42 -6.08
CA THR A 53 -6.02 0.21 -5.24
C THR A 53 -6.20 1.25 -4.13
N GLY A 54 -5.15 2.01 -3.79
CA GLY A 54 -5.17 2.99 -2.69
C GLY A 54 -5.37 2.39 -1.29
N GLN A 55 -5.17 1.07 -1.11
CA GLN A 55 -5.47 0.40 0.16
C GLN A 55 -4.34 0.53 1.20
N ARG A 56 -4.66 0.25 2.47
CA ARG A 56 -3.67 0.29 3.55
C ARG A 56 -2.72 -0.90 3.42
N LEU A 57 -1.50 -0.75 3.93
CA LEU A 57 -0.48 -1.80 3.89
C LEU A 57 -0.98 -3.15 4.47
N GLY A 58 -1.68 -3.15 5.60
CA GLY A 58 -2.27 -4.37 6.17
C GLY A 58 -3.24 -5.03 5.20
N ASP A 59 -4.16 -4.27 4.63
CA ASP A 59 -5.11 -4.75 3.63
C ASP A 59 -4.37 -5.33 2.40
N ILE A 60 -3.33 -4.65 1.90
CA ILE A 60 -2.51 -5.09 0.75
C ILE A 60 -1.85 -6.45 1.01
N CYS A 61 -1.27 -6.65 2.19
CA CYS A 61 -0.64 -7.93 2.54
C CYS A 61 -1.65 -9.08 2.61
N ASN A 62 -2.90 -8.78 2.94
CA ASN A 62 -3.94 -9.78 3.18
C ASN A 62 -4.79 -10.12 1.95
N LEU A 63 -4.64 -9.41 0.83
CA LEU A 63 -5.37 -9.70 -0.40
C LEU A 63 -5.12 -11.13 -0.88
N LYS A 64 -6.18 -11.86 -1.18
CA LYS A 64 -6.13 -13.23 -1.69
C LYS A 64 -6.69 -13.33 -3.10
N PHE A 65 -6.22 -14.34 -3.84
CA PHE A 65 -6.76 -14.62 -5.17
C PHE A 65 -8.23 -15.05 -5.11
N SER A 66 -8.67 -15.64 -3.99
CA SER A 66 -10.07 -15.98 -3.72
C SER A 66 -10.98 -14.77 -3.54
N ASP A 67 -10.42 -13.59 -3.29
CA ASP A 67 -11.18 -12.36 -3.09
C ASP A 67 -11.59 -11.70 -4.42
N ILE A 68 -11.24 -12.34 -5.55
CA ILE A 68 -11.50 -11.86 -6.89
C ILE A 68 -12.63 -12.69 -7.51
N TRP A 69 -13.76 -12.05 -7.77
CA TRP A 69 -14.95 -12.64 -8.37
C TRP A 69 -15.84 -11.54 -8.96
N ASP A 70 -16.76 -11.87 -9.86
CA ASP A 70 -17.65 -10.93 -10.58
C ASP A 70 -16.93 -9.73 -11.22
N ASP A 71 -15.71 -9.95 -11.71
CA ASP A 71 -14.83 -8.92 -12.28
C ASP A 71 -14.47 -7.78 -11.32
N MET A 72 -14.48 -8.07 -10.03
CA MET A 72 -14.14 -7.16 -8.93
C MET A 72 -13.13 -7.80 -7.98
N LEU A 73 -12.32 -6.97 -7.32
CA LEU A 73 -11.53 -7.30 -6.16
C LEU A 73 -12.29 -6.87 -4.90
N HIS A 74 -12.67 -7.84 -4.07
CA HIS A 74 -13.40 -7.61 -2.84
C HIS A 74 -12.45 -7.47 -1.65
N ILE A 75 -12.64 -6.44 -0.83
CA ILE A 75 -11.73 -6.11 0.27
C ILE A 75 -12.54 -5.84 1.51
N THR A 76 -12.22 -6.52 2.61
CA THR A 76 -12.69 -6.15 3.95
C THR A 76 -11.55 -5.43 4.66
N GLN A 77 -11.71 -4.13 4.89
CA GLN A 77 -10.65 -3.33 5.51
C GLN A 77 -10.52 -3.68 7.00
N GLU A 78 -9.32 -4.07 7.43
CA GLU A 78 -9.09 -4.54 8.81
C GLU A 78 -9.42 -3.47 9.85
N LYS A 79 -9.05 -2.21 9.56
CA LYS A 79 -9.17 -1.11 10.52
C LYS A 79 -10.62 -0.68 10.77
N THR A 80 -11.48 -0.73 9.76
CA THR A 80 -12.83 -0.16 9.83
C THR A 80 -13.94 -1.20 9.65
N GLY A 81 -13.60 -2.42 9.25
CA GLY A 81 -14.56 -3.47 8.89
C GLY A 81 -15.34 -3.19 7.59
N SER A 82 -15.02 -2.10 6.88
CA SER A 82 -15.74 -1.69 5.67
C SER A 82 -15.47 -2.66 4.52
N LYS A 83 -16.53 -3.03 3.80
CA LYS A 83 -16.45 -3.86 2.60
C LYS A 83 -16.43 -2.98 1.35
N LEU A 84 -15.48 -3.26 0.46
CA LEU A 84 -15.27 -2.55 -0.79
C LEU A 84 -15.21 -3.56 -1.93
N ALA A 85 -15.67 -3.15 -3.11
CA ALA A 85 -15.41 -3.87 -4.35
C ALA A 85 -14.76 -2.89 -5.33
N ILE A 86 -13.59 -3.28 -5.84
CA ILE A 86 -12.80 -2.49 -6.79
C ILE A 86 -12.85 -3.20 -8.14
N PRO A 87 -13.31 -2.55 -9.21
CA PRO A 87 -13.43 -3.22 -10.51
C PRO A 87 -12.05 -3.52 -11.10
N LEU A 88 -11.90 -4.69 -11.72
CA LEU A 88 -10.61 -5.11 -12.30
C LEU A 88 -10.17 -4.24 -13.49
N ASN A 89 -11.12 -3.55 -14.14
CA ASN A 89 -10.84 -2.58 -15.19
C ASN A 89 -10.41 -1.19 -14.65
N LEU A 90 -10.32 -1.00 -13.33
CA LEU A 90 -9.78 0.24 -12.75
C LEU A 90 -8.38 0.50 -13.32
N LYS A 91 -8.22 1.63 -14.00
CA LYS A 91 -6.99 2.03 -14.66
C LYS A 91 -6.35 3.21 -13.94
N CYS A 92 -5.06 3.08 -13.62
CA CYS A 92 -4.23 4.20 -13.22
C CYS A 92 -3.59 4.80 -14.47
N ASP A 93 -4.07 5.96 -14.92
CA ASP A 93 -3.63 6.57 -16.18
C ASP A 93 -2.16 6.97 -16.14
N ALA A 94 -1.69 7.45 -14.98
CA ALA A 94 -0.30 7.83 -14.76
C ALA A 94 0.71 6.68 -14.99
N LEU A 95 0.28 5.43 -14.78
CA LEU A 95 1.08 4.23 -15.04
C LEU A 95 0.64 3.48 -16.30
N ASN A 96 -0.45 3.92 -16.94
CA ASN A 96 -1.13 3.22 -18.02
C ASN A 96 -1.34 1.72 -17.75
N ILE A 97 -1.82 1.38 -16.55
CA ILE A 97 -2.03 -0.02 -16.12
C ILE A 97 -3.37 -0.20 -15.42
N THR A 98 -4.00 -1.34 -15.67
CA THR A 98 -5.24 -1.78 -15.03
C THR A 98 -4.99 -2.66 -13.82
N LEU A 99 -5.94 -2.71 -12.89
CA LEU A 99 -5.88 -3.64 -11.76
C LEU A 99 -5.79 -5.10 -12.21
N ARG A 100 -6.47 -5.48 -13.30
CA ARG A 100 -6.36 -6.81 -13.92
C ARG A 100 -4.92 -7.15 -14.29
N GLU A 101 -4.22 -6.24 -14.95
CA GLU A 101 -2.81 -6.43 -15.34
C GLU A 101 -1.90 -6.53 -14.10
N VAL A 102 -2.15 -5.72 -13.07
CA VAL A 102 -1.43 -5.83 -11.79
C VAL A 102 -1.62 -7.20 -11.16
N ILE A 103 -2.86 -7.69 -11.08
CA ILE A 103 -3.17 -9.02 -10.54
C ILE A 103 -2.50 -10.12 -11.36
N SER A 104 -2.49 -9.99 -12.69
CA SER A 104 -1.78 -10.92 -13.57
C SER A 104 -0.28 -10.96 -13.27
N GLN A 105 0.33 -9.81 -12.94
CA GLN A 105 1.75 -9.77 -12.54
C GLN A 105 2.01 -10.36 -11.15
N CYS A 106 1.00 -10.41 -10.28
CA CYS A 106 1.06 -11.09 -8.99
C CYS A 106 1.01 -12.61 -9.14
N ARG A 107 0.36 -13.13 -10.19
CA ARG A 107 0.37 -14.56 -10.50
C ARG A 107 1.73 -14.99 -11.04
N ASP A 108 2.13 -16.17 -10.61
CA ASP A 108 3.33 -16.86 -11.07
C ASP A 108 3.15 -18.39 -10.90
N ALA A 109 4.23 -19.16 -11.05
CA ALA A 109 4.22 -20.62 -10.90
C ALA A 109 4.24 -21.10 -9.43
N VAL A 110 4.17 -20.21 -8.45
CA VAL A 110 4.11 -20.52 -7.02
C VAL A 110 2.66 -20.64 -6.59
N VAL A 111 2.33 -21.76 -5.92
CA VAL A 111 1.02 -21.93 -5.30
C VAL A 111 0.98 -21.05 -4.04
N SER A 112 0.13 -20.02 -4.07
CA SER A 112 -0.14 -19.17 -2.91
C SER A 112 -1.60 -18.73 -2.92
N LYS A 113 -2.16 -18.55 -1.71
CA LYS A 113 -3.46 -17.90 -1.54
C LYS A 113 -3.38 -16.38 -1.68
N TYR A 114 -2.21 -15.78 -1.45
CA TYR A 114 -2.05 -14.32 -1.36
C TYR A 114 -1.55 -13.70 -2.67
N LEU A 115 -2.03 -12.49 -2.99
CA LEU A 115 -1.50 -11.72 -4.12
C LEU A 115 -0.04 -11.32 -3.90
N VAL A 116 0.31 -10.96 -2.66
CA VAL A 116 1.68 -10.63 -2.27
C VAL A 116 2.27 -11.78 -1.46
N HIS A 117 3.11 -12.60 -2.10
CA HIS A 117 3.70 -13.78 -1.51
C HIS A 117 5.18 -13.95 -1.88
N TYR A 118 5.89 -14.79 -1.13
CA TYR A 118 7.29 -15.13 -1.43
C TYR A 118 7.38 -16.11 -2.61
N ARG A 119 8.17 -15.77 -3.63
CA ARG A 119 8.41 -16.65 -4.79
C ARG A 119 9.48 -17.72 -4.56
N HIS A 120 10.31 -17.52 -3.53
CA HIS A 120 11.38 -18.42 -3.14
C HIS A 120 11.41 -18.54 -1.61
N THR A 121 11.87 -19.69 -1.12
CA THR A 121 12.11 -19.88 0.32
C THR A 121 13.25 -18.98 0.78
N THR A 122 13.08 -18.38 1.96
CA THR A 122 14.07 -17.56 2.65
C THR A 122 14.30 -18.14 4.05
N SER A 123 15.24 -17.56 4.80
CA SER A 123 15.44 -17.97 6.21
C SER A 123 14.25 -17.68 7.13
N GLN A 124 13.28 -16.85 6.69
CA GLN A 124 12.17 -16.37 7.52
C GLN A 124 10.79 -16.78 7.00
N ALA A 125 10.69 -17.39 5.82
CA ALA A 125 9.43 -17.73 5.17
C ALA A 125 9.62 -18.76 4.05
N ASN A 126 8.64 -19.62 3.83
CA ASN A 126 8.61 -20.57 2.74
C ASN A 126 8.11 -19.92 1.44
N ARG A 127 8.45 -20.56 0.33
CA ARG A 127 7.83 -20.27 -0.97
C ARG A 127 6.30 -20.40 -0.88
N GLY A 128 5.58 -19.36 -1.29
CA GLY A 128 4.12 -19.27 -1.26
C GLY A 128 3.57 -18.58 -0.02
N ASP A 129 4.38 -18.35 1.02
CA ASP A 129 3.93 -17.68 2.24
C ASP A 129 3.60 -16.21 2.01
N GLN A 130 2.75 -15.68 2.88
CA GLN A 130 2.38 -14.26 2.93
C GLN A 130 3.60 -13.38 3.20
N VAL A 131 3.69 -12.23 2.53
CA VAL A 131 4.64 -11.19 2.92
C VAL A 131 4.05 -10.29 4.00
N SER A 132 4.78 -10.14 5.10
CA SER A 132 4.36 -9.27 6.21
C SER A 132 4.43 -7.78 5.85
N ALA A 133 3.63 -6.97 6.54
CA ALA A 133 3.70 -5.51 6.44
C ALA A 133 5.12 -4.98 6.73
N ASN A 134 5.78 -5.51 7.76
CA ASN A 134 7.13 -5.09 8.13
C ASN A 134 8.18 -5.45 7.08
N THR A 135 8.03 -6.60 6.41
CA THR A 135 8.90 -6.98 5.29
C THR A 135 8.75 -5.98 4.14
N LEU A 136 7.52 -5.64 3.75
CA LEU A 136 7.29 -4.67 2.68
C LEU A 136 7.83 -3.27 3.01
N THR A 137 7.61 -2.75 4.21
CA THR A 137 8.15 -1.44 4.60
C THR A 137 9.67 -1.43 4.64
N THR A 138 10.28 -2.50 5.15
CA THR A 138 11.74 -2.63 5.20
C THR A 138 12.34 -2.75 3.81
N ALA A 139 11.75 -3.56 2.94
CA ALA A 139 12.20 -3.73 1.56
C ALA A 139 12.05 -2.42 0.76
N PHE A 140 10.93 -1.71 0.93
CA PHE A 140 10.72 -0.38 0.35
C PHE A 140 11.75 0.64 0.84
N LYS A 141 12.03 0.68 2.15
CA LYS A 141 13.07 1.56 2.71
C LYS A 141 14.44 1.29 2.06
N LYS A 142 14.83 0.03 1.96
CA LYS A 142 16.09 -0.38 1.30
C LYS A 142 16.11 0.01 -0.19
N ALA A 143 14.97 -0.08 -0.88
CA ALA A 143 14.83 0.34 -2.27
C ALA A 143 15.02 1.85 -2.43
N ARG A 144 14.33 2.61 -1.57
CA ARG A 144 14.41 4.07 -1.49
C ARG A 144 15.83 4.56 -1.22
N GLU A 145 16.58 3.89 -0.35
CA GLU A 145 17.98 4.23 -0.07
C GLU A 145 18.90 3.93 -1.27
N LYS A 146 18.54 2.99 -2.13
CA LYS A 146 19.31 2.59 -3.31
C LYS A 146 18.96 3.35 -4.59
N CYS A 147 17.83 4.03 -4.65
CA CYS A 147 17.38 4.73 -5.86
C CYS A 147 18.13 6.05 -6.14
N GLY A 148 19.03 6.48 -5.25
CA GLY A 148 19.90 7.63 -5.48
C GLY A 148 19.25 9.01 -5.34
N ILE A 149 17.98 9.07 -4.94
CA ILE A 149 17.27 10.33 -4.69
C ILE A 149 17.71 10.93 -3.37
N LYS A 150 18.03 12.23 -3.38
CA LYS A 150 18.26 13.03 -2.17
C LYS A 150 16.92 13.52 -1.65
N TRP A 151 16.62 13.19 -0.41
CA TRP A 151 15.42 13.64 0.29
C TRP A 151 15.74 14.93 1.04
N GLU A 152 14.88 15.94 0.97
CA GLU A 152 15.09 17.22 1.68
C GLU A 152 15.09 17.02 3.21
N GLN A 153 15.34 18.07 3.99
CA GLN A 153 15.25 18.00 5.46
C GLN A 153 13.82 17.57 5.90
N GLY A 154 13.71 16.36 6.47
CA GLY A 154 12.45 15.76 6.89
C GLY A 154 12.53 14.23 6.95
N THR A 155 11.43 13.59 7.34
CA THR A 155 11.35 12.13 7.31
C THR A 155 11.02 11.68 5.89
N ALA A 156 11.97 11.01 5.23
CA ALA A 156 11.80 10.49 3.88
C ALA A 156 10.56 9.58 3.74
N PRO A 157 9.90 9.54 2.56
CA PRO A 157 8.63 8.84 2.36
C PRO A 157 8.70 7.35 2.69
N THR A 158 7.65 6.82 3.31
CA THR A 158 7.54 5.38 3.63
C THR A 158 6.56 4.70 2.67
N PHE A 159 6.46 3.37 2.73
CA PHE A 159 5.50 2.62 1.91
C PHE A 159 4.06 3.18 2.02
N HIS A 160 3.68 3.71 3.19
CA HIS A 160 2.36 4.31 3.43
C HIS A 160 2.05 5.52 2.52
N GLU A 161 3.08 6.23 2.04
CA GLU A 161 2.89 7.40 1.18
C GLU A 161 2.37 7.03 -0.21
N GLN A 162 2.43 5.74 -0.61
CA GLN A 162 1.84 5.26 -1.86
C GLN A 162 0.31 5.43 -1.88
N ARG A 163 -0.36 5.32 -0.73
CA ARG A 163 -1.79 5.59 -0.65
C ARG A 163 -2.10 7.07 -0.92
N SER A 164 -1.32 7.97 -0.33
CA SER A 164 -1.45 9.41 -0.56
C SER A 164 -1.13 9.78 -2.01
N LEU A 165 -0.10 9.16 -2.60
CA LEU A 165 0.21 9.31 -4.03
C LEU A 165 -0.95 8.81 -4.90
N SER A 166 -1.45 7.61 -4.63
CA SER A 166 -2.62 7.03 -5.28
C SER A 166 -3.77 8.03 -5.26
N GLU A 167 -4.21 8.46 -4.06
CA GLU A 167 -5.28 9.44 -3.80
C GLU A 167 -5.18 10.68 -4.70
N ARG A 168 -3.97 11.22 -4.88
CA ARG A 168 -3.72 12.38 -5.75
C ARG A 168 -3.83 12.05 -7.23
N LEU A 169 -3.26 10.92 -7.68
CA LEU A 169 -3.28 10.52 -9.09
C LEU A 169 -4.71 10.33 -9.61
N TYR A 170 -5.59 9.62 -8.89
CA TYR A 170 -6.96 9.47 -9.41
C TYR A 170 -7.80 10.72 -9.27
N ARG A 171 -7.50 11.58 -8.28
CA ARG A 171 -8.15 12.90 -8.20
C ARG A 171 -7.77 13.76 -9.41
N GLU A 172 -6.51 13.72 -9.85
CA GLU A 172 -6.04 14.37 -11.07
C GLU A 172 -6.67 13.75 -12.32
N GLN A 173 -6.90 12.43 -12.33
CA GLN A 173 -7.62 11.69 -13.39
C GLN A 173 -9.14 11.96 -13.42
N GLY A 174 -9.71 12.57 -12.36
CA GLY A 174 -11.15 12.76 -12.23
C GLY A 174 -11.95 11.48 -11.94
N SER A 175 -11.28 10.41 -11.51
CA SER A 175 -11.89 9.08 -11.25
C SER A 175 -11.78 8.69 -9.76
N GLY A 176 -12.67 7.81 -9.30
CA GLY A 176 -12.62 7.24 -7.95
C GLY A 176 -12.19 5.77 -7.94
N TYR A 177 -11.67 5.29 -6.80
CA TYR A 177 -11.14 3.92 -6.66
C TYR A 177 -12.20 2.82 -6.58
N ALA A 178 -13.31 3.07 -5.90
CA ALA A 178 -14.14 1.99 -5.38
C ALA A 178 -15.60 2.42 -5.22
N LYS A 179 -16.50 1.45 -5.38
CA LYS A 179 -17.88 1.54 -4.90
C LYS A 179 -17.93 0.88 -3.52
N VAL A 180 -18.44 1.60 -2.52
CA VAL A 180 -18.69 1.02 -1.20
C VAL A 180 -19.83 0.02 -1.33
N VAL A 181 -19.57 -1.25 -1.05
CA VAL A 181 -20.62 -2.28 -1.04
C VAL A 181 -21.28 -2.21 0.33
N ARG A 182 -22.52 -1.71 0.37
CA ARG A 182 -23.31 -1.77 1.60
C ARG A 182 -23.69 -3.23 1.87
N PRO A 183 -23.68 -3.67 3.14
CA PRO A 183 -24.11 -5.02 3.51
C PRO A 183 -25.56 -5.29 3.14
#